data_AF-R9KGP8-F1
#
_entry.id   AF-R9KGP8-F1
#
_cell.length_a   1.000
_cell.length_b   1.000
_cell.length_c   1.000
_cell.angle_alpha   90.00
_cell.angle_beta   90.00
_cell.angle_gamma   90.00
#
_symmetry.space_group_name_H-M   'P 1'
#
loop_
_entity.id
_entity.type
_entity.pdbx_description
1 polymer ?
#
loop_
_entity_poly.entity_id
_entity_poly.type
_entity_poly.pdbx_seq_one_letter_code
_entity_poly.pdbx_strand_id
1 'polypeptide(L)'
;MGKILEALASDRLCAAASDYRGSKEYRAARDASCALEKELLGQLTEEGKELLARYSDAQAEEHMLYASHMFAKGFRLGVLLMVETVAESGDFFLPEQ
;
A
#
# COMPACT_ATOMS: atom_id res chain seq x y z
N MET A 1 5.15 18.12 -4.37
CA MET A 1 4.51 17.45 -3.22
C MET A 1 5.00 18.16 -1.96
N GLY A 2 4.17 18.38 -0.92
CA GLY A 2 4.64 19.08 0.29
C GLY A 2 5.70 18.27 1.04
N LYS A 3 6.63 18.93 1.75
CA LYS A 3 7.80 18.29 2.38
C LYS A 3 7.46 17.11 3.31
N ILE A 4 6.35 17.18 4.05
CA ILE A 4 5.89 16.10 4.94
C ILE A 4 5.33 14.91 4.16
N LEU A 5 4.56 15.17 3.09
CA LEU A 5 4.04 14.13 2.21
C LEU A 5 5.16 13.43 1.44
N GLU A 6 6.16 14.19 1.01
CA GLU A 6 7.36 13.64 0.37
C GLU A 6 8.19 12.82 1.36
N ALA A 7 8.31 13.26 2.61
CA ALA A 7 8.98 12.49 3.67
C ALA A 7 8.23 11.20 4.04
N LEU A 8 6.88 11.21 4.07
CA LEU A 8 6.06 10.01 4.26
C LEU A 8 6.18 9.05 3.06
N ALA A 9 6.12 9.58 1.83
CA ALA A 9 6.21 8.78 0.60
C ALA A 9 7.61 8.19 0.35
N SER A 10 8.66 8.86 0.83
CA SER A 10 10.05 8.39 0.75
C SER A 10 10.53 7.65 2.00
N ASP A 11 9.61 7.28 2.89
CA ASP A 11 9.85 6.52 4.12
C ASP A 11 10.80 7.20 5.14
N ARG A 12 11.05 8.51 4.97
CA ARG A 12 11.83 9.34 5.91
C ARG A 12 11.04 9.71 7.16
N LEU A 13 9.71 9.74 7.05
CA LEU A 13 8.78 9.76 8.17
C LEU A 13 8.10 8.39 8.21
N CYS A 14 8.81 7.37 8.67
CA CYS A 14 8.29 6.01 8.69
C CYS A 14 7.23 5.90 9.81
N ALA A 15 5.97 5.69 9.43
CA ALA A 15 4.88 5.36 10.35
C ALA A 15 4.78 3.84 10.61
N ALA A 16 5.53 3.03 9.86
CA ALA A 16 5.62 1.61 10.12
C ALA A 16 6.41 1.42 11.42
N ALA A 17 5.74 0.92 12.44
CA ALA A 17 6.43 0.43 13.61
C ALA A 17 7.41 -0.67 13.15
N SER A 18 8.66 -0.59 13.58
CA SER A 18 9.72 -1.53 13.19
C SER A 18 9.43 -2.99 13.58
N ASP A 19 8.33 -3.22 14.30
CA ASP A 19 7.81 -4.50 14.76
C ASP A 19 6.48 -4.91 14.09
N TYR A 20 6.01 -4.22 13.02
CA TYR A 20 4.78 -4.61 12.34
C TYR A 20 4.90 -6.01 11.70
N ARG A 21 4.35 -7.01 12.38
CA ARG A 21 4.32 -8.42 11.95
C ARG A 21 3.08 -8.79 11.13
N GLY A 22 2.24 -7.80 10.78
CA GLY A 22 0.92 -8.02 10.20
C GLY A 22 -0.08 -8.64 11.18
N SER A 23 -1.35 -8.72 10.78
CA SER A 23 -2.35 -9.48 11.53
C SER A 23 -2.10 -10.99 11.41
N LYS A 24 -2.80 -11.80 12.22
CA LYS A 24 -2.71 -13.26 12.11
C LYS A 24 -3.21 -13.74 10.74
N GLU A 25 -4.27 -13.13 10.25
CA GLU A 25 -4.90 -13.39 8.96
C GLU A 25 -3.97 -13.02 7.81
N TYR A 26 -3.29 -11.87 7.91
CA TYR A 26 -2.27 -11.46 6.93
C TYR A 26 -1.14 -12.49 6.83
N ARG A 27 -0.60 -12.94 7.97
CA ARG A 27 0.47 -13.95 7.96
C ARG A 27 0.01 -15.26 7.36
N ALA A 28 -1.18 -15.75 7.72
CA ALA A 28 -1.72 -16.98 7.15
C ALA A 28 -1.92 -16.88 5.63
N ALA A 29 -2.42 -15.75 5.13
CA ALA A 29 -2.54 -15.51 3.69
C ALA A 29 -1.19 -15.45 2.99
N ARG A 30 -0.19 -14.81 3.62
CA ARG A 30 1.20 -14.75 3.10
C ARG A 30 1.83 -16.14 3.04
N ASP A 31 1.69 -16.93 4.09
CA ASP A 31 2.24 -18.29 4.14
C ASP A 31 1.62 -19.18 3.05
N ALA A 32 0.30 -19.09 2.86
CA ALA A 32 -0.40 -19.81 1.79
C ALA A 32 0.08 -19.36 0.40
N SER A 33 0.24 -18.05 0.16
CA SER A 33 0.77 -17.52 -1.08
C SER A 33 2.17 -18.05 -1.38
N CYS A 34 3.07 -18.03 -0.40
CA CYS A 34 4.43 -18.56 -0.56
C CYS A 34 4.47 -20.08 -0.80
N ALA A 35 3.54 -20.84 -0.22
CA ALA A 35 3.45 -22.27 -0.47
C ALA A 35 3.04 -22.56 -1.92
N LEU A 36 2.01 -21.86 -2.43
CA LEU A 36 1.54 -21.98 -3.80
C LEU A 36 2.58 -21.53 -4.83
N GLU A 37 3.31 -20.45 -4.55
CA GLU A 37 4.39 -19.98 -5.41
C GLU A 37 5.48 -21.05 -5.57
N LYS A 38 5.88 -21.71 -4.47
CA LYS A 38 6.86 -22.81 -4.52
C LYS A 38 6.37 -23.99 -5.34
N GLU A 39 5.10 -24.37 -5.18
CA GLU A 39 4.49 -25.45 -5.96
C GLU A 39 4.48 -25.10 -7.45
N LEU A 40 4.06 -23.88 -7.79
CA LEU A 40 4.03 -23.38 -9.16
C LEU A 40 5.43 -23.35 -9.78
N LEU A 41 6.42 -22.82 -9.08
CA LEU A 41 7.83 -22.80 -9.53
C LEU A 41 8.38 -24.21 -9.79
N GLY A 42 7.90 -25.22 -9.07
CA GLY A 42 8.27 -26.63 -9.30
C GLY A 42 7.67 -27.24 -10.57
N GLN A 43 6.58 -26.68 -11.09
CA GLN A 43 5.87 -27.18 -12.27
C GLN A 43 6.24 -26.43 -13.57
N LEU A 44 6.80 -25.22 -13.47
CA LEU A 44 7.12 -24.38 -14.60
C LEU A 44 8.46 -24.74 -15.27
N THR A 45 8.53 -24.56 -16.59
CA THR A 45 9.79 -24.53 -17.34
C THR A 45 10.60 -23.28 -17.00
N GLU A 46 11.85 -23.20 -17.44
CA GLU A 46 12.68 -22.00 -17.23
C GLU A 46 12.05 -20.74 -17.87
N GLU A 47 11.48 -20.84 -19.07
CA GLU A 47 10.76 -19.73 -19.70
C GLU A 47 9.50 -19.35 -18.91
N GLY A 48 8.81 -20.35 -18.34
CA GLY A 48 7.65 -20.11 -17.47
C GLY A 48 8.03 -19.40 -16.17
N LYS A 49 9.17 -19.74 -15.57
CA LYS A 49 9.70 -19.06 -14.38
C LYS A 49 10.10 -17.62 -14.69
N GLU A 50 10.73 -17.37 -15.83
CA GLU A 50 11.08 -16.01 -16.27
C GLU A 50 9.82 -15.16 -16.50
N LEU A 51 8.79 -15.74 -17.13
CA LEU A 51 7.51 -15.06 -17.30
C LEU A 51 6.83 -14.76 -15.95
N LEU A 52 6.84 -15.70 -15.01
CA LEU A 52 6.28 -15.52 -13.67
C LEU A 52 7.03 -14.43 -12.89
N ALA A 53 8.36 -14.38 -13.00
CA ALA A 53 9.16 -13.34 -12.36
C ALA A 53 8.78 -11.94 -12.89
N ARG A 54 8.74 -11.78 -14.22
CA ARG A 54 8.34 -10.51 -14.85
C ARG A 54 6.90 -10.11 -14.52
N TYR A 55 5.99 -11.08 -14.46
CA TYR A 55 4.61 -10.85 -14.02
C TYR A 55 4.56 -10.35 -12.58
N SER A 56 5.32 -10.98 -11.68
CA SER A 56 5.38 -10.62 -10.26
C SER A 56 5.95 -9.22 -10.07
N ASP A 57 6.99 -8.86 -10.83
CA ASP A 57 7.57 -7.52 -10.83
C ASP A 57 6.55 -6.46 -11.30
N ALA A 58 5.85 -6.73 -12.40
CA ALA A 58 4.82 -5.82 -12.92
C ALA A 58 3.66 -5.65 -11.93
N GLN A 59 3.22 -6.72 -11.27
CA GLN A 59 2.18 -6.67 -10.25
C GLN A 59 2.65 -5.89 -9.02
N ALA A 60 3.90 -6.06 -8.59
CA ALA A 60 4.47 -5.32 -7.46
C ALA A 60 4.54 -3.81 -7.76
N GLU A 61 4.92 -3.43 -8.98
CA GLU A 61 4.94 -2.03 -9.43
C GLU A 61 3.53 -1.43 -9.46
N GLU A 62 2.56 -2.13 -10.06
CA GLU A 62 1.15 -1.73 -10.05
C GLU A 62 0.63 -1.53 -8.62
N HIS A 63 0.88 -2.49 -7.74
CA HIS A 63 0.46 -2.42 -6.34
C HIS A 63 1.09 -1.24 -5.60
N MET A 64 2.38 -0.97 -5.82
CA MET A 64 3.08 0.18 -5.22
C MET A 64 2.47 1.51 -5.67
N LEU A 65 2.14 1.66 -6.95
CA LEU A 65 1.49 2.85 -7.49
C LEU A 65 0.09 3.04 -6.88
N TYR A 66 -0.70 1.97 -6.82
CA TYR A 66 -2.03 1.99 -6.21
C TYR A 66 -1.96 2.32 -4.71
N ALA A 67 -1.08 1.66 -3.95
CA ALA A 67 -0.88 1.92 -2.53
C ALA A 67 -0.48 3.38 -2.25
N SER A 68 0.41 3.93 -3.08
CA SER A 68 0.80 5.34 -3.00
C SER A 68 -0.36 6.29 -3.26
N HIS A 69 -1.19 6.00 -4.27
CA HIS A 69 -2.39 6.77 -4.56
C HIS A 69 -3.40 6.73 -3.41
N MET A 70 -3.66 5.54 -2.86
CA MET A 70 -4.57 5.34 -1.74
C MET A 70 -4.06 6.01 -0.46
N PHE A 71 -2.76 5.96 -0.19
CA PHE A 71 -2.14 6.69 0.91
C PHE A 71 -2.38 8.20 0.77
N ALA A 72 -2.08 8.77 -0.39
CA ALA A 72 -2.30 10.20 -0.63
C ALA A 72 -3.78 10.61 -0.47
N LYS A 73 -4.70 9.79 -0.97
CA LYS A 73 -6.15 10.00 -0.83
C LYS A 73 -6.59 9.91 0.63
N GLY A 74 -6.18 8.87 1.35
CA GLY A 74 -6.49 8.66 2.76
C GLY A 74 -5.92 9.75 3.66
N PHE A 75 -4.69 10.20 3.40
CA PHE A 75 -4.08 11.30 4.13
C PHE A 75 -4.85 12.62 3.93
N ARG A 76 -5.23 12.95 2.68
CA ARG A 76 -6.04 14.14 2.39
C ARG A 76 -7.38 14.08 3.12
N LEU A 77 -8.04 12.92 3.11
CA LEU A 77 -9.28 12.72 3.86
C LEU A 77 -9.08 12.92 5.36
N GLY A 78 -8.01 12.35 5.94
CA GLY A 78 -7.68 12.53 7.34
C GLY A 78 -7.48 14.00 7.73
N VAL A 79 -6.79 14.78 6.89
CA VAL A 79 -6.64 16.23 7.10
C VAL A 79 -8.00 16.95 7.06
N LEU A 80 -8.88 16.61 6.10
CA LEU A 80 -10.21 17.21 6.02
C LEU A 80 -11.03 16.93 7.29
N LEU A 81 -11.03 15.68 7.77
CA LEU A 81 -11.71 15.30 9.02
C LEU A 81 -11.13 16.03 10.25
N MET A 82 -9.80 16.20 10.31
CA MET A 82 -9.16 16.98 11.38
C MET A 82 -9.58 18.45 11.33
N VAL A 83 -9.68 19.05 10.15
CA VAL A 83 -10.17 20.43 10.01
C VAL A 83 -11.62 20.53 10.46
N GLU A 84 -12.50 19.63 10.04
CA GLU A 84 -13.91 19.60 10.47
C GLU A 84 -14.05 19.50 11.99
N THR A 85 -13.30 18.58 12.62
CA THR A 85 -13.36 18.36 14.06
C THR A 85 -12.73 19.47 14.90
N VAL A 86 -11.66 20.11 14.42
CA VAL A 86 -10.97 21.19 15.16
C VAL A 86 -11.63 22.55 14.95
N ALA A 87 -12.24 22.78 13.78
CA ALA A 87 -12.75 24.09 13.46
C ALA A 87 -14.08 24.44 14.14
N GLU A 88 -14.81 23.48 14.77
CA GLU A 88 -16.19 23.64 15.29
C GLU A 88 -17.13 24.40 14.33
N SER A 89 -16.76 24.48 13.05
CA SER A 89 -17.40 25.34 12.07
C SER A 89 -18.34 24.46 11.26
N GLY A 90 -19.64 24.62 11.48
CA GLY A 90 -20.71 23.91 10.77
C GLY A 90 -20.80 24.17 9.27
N ASP A 91 -19.80 24.82 8.67
CA ASP A 91 -19.70 25.11 7.24
C ASP A 91 -18.48 24.38 6.64
N PHE A 92 -18.59 23.07 6.45
CA PHE A 92 -17.57 22.30 5.72
C PHE A 92 -17.93 22.20 4.24
N PHE A 93 -17.18 22.91 3.39
CA PHE A 93 -17.33 22.85 1.93
C PHE A 93 -16.61 21.62 1.39
N LEU A 94 -17.37 20.59 1.01
CA LEU A 94 -16.87 19.55 0.12
C LEU A 94 -16.71 20.16 -1.28
N PRO A 95 -15.54 20.03 -1.94
CA PRO A 95 -15.44 20.37 -3.35
C PRO A 95 -16.36 19.43 -4.14
N GLU A 96 -17.18 19.98 -5.02
CA GLU A 96 -17.96 19.18 -5.97
C GLU A 96 -17.02 18.37 -6.88
N GLN A 97 -17.44 17.14 -7.18
CA GLN A 97 -16.66 16.11 -7.89
C GLN A 97 -16.46 16.40 -9.37
#